data_AF-A0A059C4N2-F1
#
_entry.id   AF-A0A059C4N2-F1
#
_cell.length_a   1.000
_cell.length_b   1.000
_cell.length_c   1.000
_cell.angle_alpha   90.00
_cell.angle_beta   90.00
_cell.angle_gamma   90.00
#
_symmetry.space_group_name_H-M   'P 1'
#
loop_
_entity.id
_entity.type
_entity.pdbx_description
1 polymer ?
#
loop_
_entity_poly.entity_id
_entity_poly.type
_entity_poly.pdbx_seq_one_letter_code
_entity_poly.pdbx_strand_id
1 'polypeptide(L)'
;MEIYRSIWSQDLGHRKSEGDNGTMSLSALPRSCLFPPATRSCKQRCSAFSPSPSKLSIRMARSSIQEVSESGAFVRTPSAFHNFISGDPDSPFPAESGRYHLYVSFACPWACRCLAYLKIKGLNKIIGHTVVKSKWGRTKDGDTHIGWVFPASNADEPGAEPDPIIGAGSVRELYETASPIYSGKYSVPVLWDKELKTIVNNESSEIIRMLNSEFNGLAENPNLDLYPPHLQAQIEEANGWIYDCINNGVYKCGFAKQQAPYEEAVENLYKALDKCEQILSNQRFICGNLLTETDIRLFVTLIRFDEV
;
A
#
# COMPACT_ATOMS: atom_id res chain seq x y z
N MET A 1 16.57 -8.23 18.90
CA MET A 1 15.97 -6.91 18.57
C MET A 1 16.96 -5.74 18.51
N GLU A 2 17.98 -5.66 19.39
CA GLU A 2 19.02 -4.61 19.33
C GLU A 2 19.82 -4.58 18.02
N ILE A 3 20.01 -5.75 17.39
CA ILE A 3 20.71 -5.90 16.10
C ILE A 3 20.06 -5.05 15.00
N TYR A 4 18.72 -4.98 14.94
CA TYR A 4 18.00 -4.28 13.86
C TYR A 4 18.02 -2.75 14.01
N ARG A 5 18.01 -2.21 15.23
CA ARG A 5 18.10 -0.76 15.48
C ARG A 5 19.50 -0.21 15.14
N SER A 6 20.55 -0.99 15.38
CA SER A 6 21.93 -0.62 15.04
C SER A 6 22.17 -0.60 13.52
N ILE A 7 21.61 -1.57 12.79
CA ILE A 7 21.79 -1.73 11.34
C ILE A 7 21.20 -0.58 10.52
N TRP A 8 20.07 0.00 10.92
CA TRP A 8 19.39 1.05 10.15
C TRP A 8 20.05 2.43 10.24
N SER A 9 20.83 2.70 11.29
CA SER A 9 21.40 4.03 11.53
C SER A 9 22.67 4.32 10.71
N GLN A 10 23.39 3.28 10.26
CA GLN A 10 24.76 3.43 9.74
C GLN A 10 24.85 3.65 8.22
N ASP A 11 23.90 3.18 7.41
CA ASP A 11 24.12 3.05 5.95
C ASP A 11 23.41 4.10 5.05
N LEU A 12 22.49 4.93 5.57
CA LEU A 12 21.76 5.94 4.77
C LEU A 12 22.39 7.35 4.77
N GLY A 13 23.51 7.55 5.46
CA GLY A 13 24.07 8.87 5.72
C GLY A 13 24.96 9.48 4.64
N HIS A 14 25.49 8.70 3.69
CA HIS A 14 26.52 9.21 2.77
C HIS A 14 26.45 8.60 1.38
N ARG A 15 25.89 9.37 0.44
CA ARG A 15 26.42 9.52 -0.94
C ARG A 15 25.70 10.67 -1.66
N LYS A 16 26.34 11.84 -1.70
CA LYS A 16 26.09 12.87 -2.73
C LYS A 16 26.96 12.51 -3.93
N SER A 17 26.41 12.50 -5.13
CA SER A 17 27.20 12.57 -6.36
C SER A 17 26.61 13.62 -7.29
N GLU A 18 27.54 14.43 -7.79
CA GLU A 18 27.39 15.53 -8.72
C GLU A 18 26.88 15.06 -10.09
N GLY A 19 26.19 15.95 -10.79
CA GLY A 19 25.63 15.70 -12.12
C GLY A 19 26.63 15.93 -13.24
N ASP A 20 26.27 15.46 -14.44
CA ASP A 20 26.69 16.11 -15.66
C ASP A 20 25.65 15.92 -16.79
N ASN A 21 25.54 16.96 -17.61
CA ASN A 21 24.55 17.17 -18.66
C ASN A 21 24.95 16.49 -19.98
N GLY A 22 23.97 15.99 -20.72
CA GLY A 22 24.16 15.55 -22.11
C GLY A 22 22.84 15.55 -22.88
N THR A 23 22.55 16.65 -23.55
CA THR A 23 21.42 16.80 -24.49
C THR A 23 21.78 16.18 -25.84
N MET A 24 20.83 15.48 -26.47
CA MET A 24 20.77 15.39 -27.93
C MET A 24 19.33 15.26 -28.42
N SER A 25 19.00 16.11 -29.39
CA SER A 25 17.73 16.28 -30.10
C SER A 25 17.85 15.73 -31.52
N LEU A 26 16.71 15.33 -32.12
CA LEU A 26 16.25 15.57 -33.52
C LEU A 26 15.17 14.51 -33.88
N SER A 27 13.89 14.88 -34.02
CA SER A 27 13.16 15.17 -35.29
C SER A 27 13.03 13.97 -36.25
N ALA A 28 11.98 13.70 -37.03
CA ALA A 28 10.58 14.12 -37.16
C ALA A 28 9.95 13.28 -38.31
N LEU A 29 8.69 12.81 -38.14
CA LEU A 29 7.60 12.65 -39.16
C LEU A 29 7.81 11.70 -40.38
N PRO A 30 6.78 11.40 -41.24
CA PRO A 30 5.35 11.82 -41.28
C PRO A 30 4.27 10.74 -41.62
N ARG A 31 2.98 11.12 -41.42
CA ARG A 31 1.75 10.93 -42.27
C ARG A 31 1.30 9.50 -42.64
N SER A 32 0.04 9.12 -42.86
CA SER A 32 -1.34 9.67 -42.81
C SER A 32 -2.25 8.57 -43.38
N CYS A 33 -3.53 8.46 -43.03
CA CYS A 33 -4.65 8.36 -44.00
C CYS A 33 -6.03 8.16 -43.35
N LEU A 34 -7.04 8.60 -44.09
CA LEU A 34 -8.43 8.89 -43.71
C LEU A 34 -9.39 7.68 -43.90
N PHE A 35 -10.40 7.62 -43.01
CA PHE A 35 -11.86 7.27 -43.11
C PHE A 35 -12.54 7.11 -44.50
N PRO A 36 -13.85 6.70 -44.65
CA PRO A 36 -14.90 6.12 -43.75
C PRO A 36 -15.76 5.01 -44.48
N PRO A 37 -17.12 4.91 -44.35
CA PRO A 37 -17.93 4.29 -43.29
C PRO A 37 -18.84 3.14 -43.80
N ALA A 38 -19.47 2.38 -42.90
CA ALA A 38 -20.65 1.58 -43.26
C ALA A 38 -21.68 1.48 -42.13
N THR A 39 -22.87 1.95 -42.47
CA THR A 39 -24.17 1.87 -41.79
C THR A 39 -24.64 0.43 -41.56
N ARG A 40 -25.35 0.17 -40.45
CA ARG A 40 -26.71 -0.42 -40.46
C ARG A 40 -27.33 -0.46 -39.06
N SER A 41 -28.51 0.10 -38.98
CA SER A 41 -29.45 0.04 -37.85
C SER A 41 -29.96 -1.37 -37.61
N CYS A 42 -30.04 -1.80 -36.35
CA CYS A 42 -30.99 -2.82 -35.94
C CYS A 42 -31.78 -2.30 -34.73
N LYS A 43 -33.10 -2.18 -34.91
CA LYS A 43 -34.06 -1.72 -33.91
C LYS A 43 -34.18 -2.78 -32.80
N GLN A 44 -33.65 -2.50 -31.61
CA GLN A 44 -34.02 -3.25 -30.40
C GLN A 44 -35.28 -2.63 -29.79
N ARG A 45 -36.28 -3.47 -29.55
CA ARG A 45 -37.50 -3.13 -28.83
C ARG A 45 -37.15 -2.80 -27.38
N CYS A 46 -37.49 -1.58 -26.96
CA CYS A 46 -37.54 -1.20 -25.56
C CYS A 46 -38.68 -1.96 -24.87
N SER A 47 -38.36 -2.88 -23.97
CA SER A 47 -39.26 -3.29 -22.88
C SER A 47 -38.80 -2.57 -21.61
N ALA A 48 -39.58 -1.58 -21.18
CA ALA A 48 -39.37 -0.87 -19.94
C ALA A 48 -39.58 -1.84 -18.77
N PHE A 49 -38.49 -2.25 -18.14
CA PHE A 49 -38.51 -2.90 -16.84
C PHE A 49 -38.19 -1.81 -15.82
N SER A 50 -39.22 -1.28 -15.16
CA SER A 50 -39.04 -0.36 -14.04
C SER A 50 -38.48 -1.16 -12.85
N PRO A 51 -37.26 -0.87 -12.36
CA PRO A 51 -36.84 -1.41 -11.09
C PRO A 51 -37.60 -0.65 -10.00
N SER A 52 -38.32 -1.38 -9.14
CA SER A 52 -38.79 -0.88 -7.85
C SER A 52 -37.61 -0.24 -7.09
N PRO A 53 -37.82 0.82 -6.30
CA PRO A 53 -36.76 1.41 -5.51
C PRO A 53 -36.30 0.37 -4.49
N SER A 54 -35.22 -0.33 -4.80
CA SER A 54 -34.50 -1.14 -3.84
C SER A 54 -34.10 -0.19 -2.73
N LYS A 55 -34.59 -0.43 -1.51
CA LYS A 55 -34.10 0.20 -0.29
C LYS A 55 -32.58 0.22 -0.41
N LEU A 56 -31.98 1.40 -0.54
CA LEU A 56 -30.55 1.56 -0.30
C LEU A 56 -30.36 1.15 1.15
N SER A 57 -30.04 -0.12 1.38
CA SER A 57 -29.41 -0.53 2.62
C SER A 57 -28.15 0.32 2.68
N ILE A 58 -28.13 1.29 3.60
CA ILE A 58 -26.92 2.01 3.96
C ILE A 58 -25.96 0.92 4.41
N ARG A 59 -25.05 0.53 3.52
CA ARG A 59 -24.06 -0.51 3.82
C ARG A 59 -23.11 0.10 4.84
N MET A 60 -23.18 -0.43 6.06
CA MET A 60 -22.36 0.03 7.17
C MET A 60 -20.88 -0.13 6.82
N ALA A 61 -20.15 0.97 6.91
CA ALA A 61 -18.71 0.99 6.80
C ALA A 61 -18.06 0.07 7.85
N ARG A 62 -17.01 -0.66 7.44
CA ARG A 62 -16.39 -1.70 8.26
C ARG A 62 -15.01 -1.30 8.78
N SER A 63 -14.68 -1.77 9.98
CA SER A 63 -13.35 -1.62 10.59
C SER A 63 -12.76 -2.98 10.98
N SER A 64 -11.44 -3.04 11.20
CA SER A 64 -10.74 -4.30 11.54
C SER A 64 -11.24 -4.95 12.83
N ILE A 65 -11.88 -4.19 13.73
CA ILE A 65 -12.44 -4.70 15.00
C ILE A 65 -13.61 -5.66 14.75
N GLN A 66 -14.26 -5.56 13.59
CA GLN A 66 -15.42 -6.35 13.20
C GLN A 66 -15.03 -7.63 12.44
N GLU A 67 -13.74 -7.89 12.25
CA GLU A 67 -13.21 -9.00 11.45
C GLU A 67 -12.96 -10.24 12.31
N VAL A 68 -14.00 -10.72 12.97
CA VAL A 68 -13.93 -11.89 13.87
C VAL A 68 -14.91 -12.96 13.38
N SER A 69 -14.44 -14.19 13.24
CA SER A 69 -15.26 -15.37 12.89
C SER A 69 -16.20 -15.77 14.04
N GLU A 70 -17.13 -16.68 13.77
CA GLU A 70 -17.97 -17.29 14.82
C GLU A 70 -17.14 -18.02 15.89
N SER A 71 -15.97 -18.55 15.52
CA SER A 71 -15.02 -19.17 16.45
C SER A 71 -14.21 -18.16 17.29
N GLY A 72 -14.41 -16.86 17.09
CA GLY A 72 -13.66 -15.82 17.81
C GLY A 72 -12.26 -15.54 17.25
N ALA A 73 -11.90 -16.12 16.09
CA ALA A 73 -10.63 -15.89 15.42
C ALA A 73 -10.69 -14.64 14.54
N PHE A 74 -9.60 -13.87 14.50
CA PHE A 74 -9.50 -12.73 13.59
C PHE A 74 -9.26 -13.19 12.14
N VAL A 75 -10.09 -12.72 11.21
CA VAL A 75 -10.01 -13.06 9.78
C VAL A 75 -9.95 -11.78 8.94
N ARG A 76 -8.76 -11.46 8.44
CA ARG A 76 -8.53 -10.24 7.65
C ARG A 76 -9.25 -10.30 6.31
N THR A 77 -10.12 -9.33 6.04
CA THR A 77 -10.71 -9.09 4.71
C THR A 77 -9.62 -8.59 3.76
N PRO A 78 -9.52 -9.14 2.53
CA PRO A 78 -8.62 -8.66 1.49
C PRO A 78 -8.82 -7.18 1.12
N SER A 79 -7.79 -6.60 0.51
CA SER A 79 -7.81 -5.32 -0.21
C SER A 79 -8.72 -5.40 -1.46
N ALA A 80 -8.94 -4.28 -2.13
CA ALA A 80 -9.99 -4.17 -3.17
C ALA A 80 -9.53 -3.52 -4.48
N PHE A 81 -8.52 -2.66 -4.42
CA PHE A 81 -7.96 -2.00 -5.59
C PHE A 81 -6.61 -2.64 -5.90
N HIS A 82 -6.52 -3.24 -7.08
CA HIS A 82 -5.38 -4.07 -7.51
C HIS A 82 -4.88 -3.67 -8.90
N ASN A 83 -5.11 -2.42 -9.34
CA ASN A 83 -4.49 -1.96 -10.58
C ASN A 83 -2.98 -1.80 -10.38
N PHE A 84 -2.24 -1.80 -11.48
CA PHE A 84 -0.79 -1.78 -11.48
C PHE A 84 -0.27 -0.61 -12.30
N ILE A 85 0.71 0.11 -11.75
CA ILE A 85 1.53 1.06 -12.48
C ILE A 85 2.52 0.26 -13.31
N SER A 86 2.83 0.71 -14.52
CA SER A 86 3.75 0.05 -15.43
C SER A 86 4.76 1.05 -15.99
N GLY A 87 5.99 0.60 -16.24
CA GLY A 87 6.98 1.34 -17.03
C GLY A 87 6.58 1.53 -18.50
N ASP A 88 5.55 0.84 -18.99
CA ASP A 88 4.97 1.03 -20.32
C ASP A 88 4.20 2.36 -20.40
N PRO A 89 4.60 3.31 -21.27
CA PRO A 89 3.89 4.58 -21.46
C PRO A 89 2.44 4.43 -21.94
N ASP A 90 2.10 3.32 -22.59
CA ASP A 90 0.74 3.05 -23.09
C ASP A 90 -0.16 2.38 -22.03
N SER A 91 0.38 2.11 -20.83
CA SER A 91 -0.38 1.60 -19.69
C SER A 91 -1.48 2.59 -19.27
N PRO A 92 -2.64 2.12 -18.79
CA PRO A 92 -3.64 2.99 -18.14
C PRO A 92 -3.04 3.78 -16.94
N PHE A 93 -2.03 3.20 -16.30
CA PHE A 93 -1.26 3.79 -15.21
C PHE A 93 0.24 3.71 -15.58
N PRO A 94 0.78 4.64 -16.38
CA PRO A 94 2.19 4.69 -16.76
C PRO A 94 3.04 5.34 -15.65
N ALA A 95 4.27 4.88 -15.45
CA ALA A 95 5.18 5.39 -14.42
C ALA A 95 5.66 6.83 -14.70
N GLU A 96 4.83 7.81 -14.31
CA GLU A 96 5.04 9.23 -14.60
C GLU A 96 5.39 10.05 -13.35
N SER A 97 6.37 10.95 -13.51
CA SER A 97 6.79 11.85 -12.44
C SER A 97 5.70 12.84 -12.08
N GLY A 98 5.34 12.89 -10.81
CA GLY A 98 4.36 13.84 -10.28
C GLY A 98 2.91 13.43 -10.53
N ARG A 99 2.61 12.27 -11.11
CA ARG A 99 1.22 11.79 -11.32
C ARG A 99 0.61 11.13 -10.09
N TYR A 100 1.40 10.35 -9.36
CA TYR A 100 0.91 9.54 -8.25
C TYR A 100 1.13 10.17 -6.89
N HIS A 101 0.28 9.79 -5.93
CA HIS A 101 0.36 10.22 -4.54
C HIS A 101 0.08 9.06 -3.59
N LEU A 102 0.82 8.97 -2.48
CA LEU A 102 0.68 7.89 -1.52
C LEU A 102 0.08 8.40 -0.20
N TYR A 103 -1.11 7.93 0.16
CA TYR A 103 -1.69 8.21 1.48
C TYR A 103 -1.32 7.12 2.48
N VAL A 104 -0.84 7.53 3.65
CA VAL A 104 -0.23 6.64 4.63
C VAL A 104 -0.57 7.08 6.05
N SER A 105 -0.33 6.18 7.02
CA SER A 105 -0.20 6.54 8.43
C SER A 105 1.12 6.00 8.96
N PHE A 106 1.86 6.78 9.74
CA PHE A 106 3.05 6.28 10.44
C PHE A 106 2.72 5.20 11.48
N ALA A 107 1.47 5.12 11.95
CA ALA A 107 1.04 4.04 12.84
C ALA A 107 0.89 2.69 12.11
N CYS A 108 0.59 2.70 10.81
CA CYS A 108 0.24 1.50 10.06
C CYS A 108 1.47 0.78 9.49
N PRO A 109 1.76 -0.48 9.89
CA PRO A 109 2.92 -1.22 9.37
C PRO A 109 2.84 -1.47 7.86
N TRP A 110 1.64 -1.72 7.33
CA TRP A 110 1.40 -1.94 5.89
C TRP A 110 1.76 -0.71 5.07
N ALA A 111 1.37 0.48 5.55
CA ALA A 111 1.69 1.75 4.89
C ALA A 111 3.18 2.10 5.02
N CYS A 112 3.79 1.80 6.17
CA CYS A 112 5.22 2.01 6.38
C CYS A 112 6.11 1.19 5.44
N ARG A 113 5.65 0.04 4.91
CA ARG A 113 6.38 -0.69 3.85
C ARG A 113 6.52 0.17 2.61
N CYS A 114 5.42 0.78 2.17
CA CYS A 114 5.39 1.62 0.98
C CYS A 114 6.25 2.88 1.18
N LEU A 115 6.21 3.48 2.37
CA LEU A 115 7.09 4.60 2.72
C LEU A 115 8.58 4.21 2.70
N ALA A 116 8.92 3.03 3.21
CA ALA A 116 10.31 2.55 3.16
C ALA A 116 10.79 2.45 1.71
N TYR A 117 9.98 1.86 0.82
CA TYR A 117 10.28 1.79 -0.61
C TYR A 117 10.40 3.18 -1.26
N LEU A 118 9.47 4.09 -0.97
CA LEU A 118 9.49 5.46 -1.47
C LEU A 118 10.83 6.15 -1.15
N LYS A 119 11.38 5.92 0.04
CA LYS A 119 12.66 6.50 0.48
C LYS A 119 13.87 5.74 -0.06
N ILE A 120 13.89 4.43 0.08
CA ILE A 120 15.04 3.57 -0.30
C ILE A 120 15.28 3.61 -1.81
N LYS A 121 14.23 3.69 -2.62
CA LYS A 121 14.32 3.84 -4.09
C LYS A 121 14.57 5.30 -4.52
N GLY A 122 14.49 6.27 -3.60
CA GLY A 122 14.65 7.70 -3.91
C GLY A 122 13.52 8.25 -4.79
N LEU A 123 12.27 7.84 -4.52
CA LEU A 123 11.09 8.22 -5.32
C LEU A 123 10.36 9.44 -4.74
N ASN A 124 10.81 9.98 -3.62
CA ASN A 124 10.16 11.08 -2.90
C ASN A 124 10.09 12.41 -3.69
N LYS A 125 10.85 12.56 -4.78
CA LYS A 125 10.75 13.72 -5.67
C LYS A 125 9.65 13.59 -6.71
N ILE A 126 9.24 12.35 -7.03
CA ILE A 126 8.33 12.05 -8.13
C ILE A 126 6.98 11.53 -7.66
N ILE A 127 6.92 10.93 -6.46
CA ILE A 127 5.68 10.48 -5.81
C ILE A 127 5.57 11.22 -4.48
N GLY A 128 4.54 12.07 -4.37
CA GLY A 128 4.19 12.72 -3.12
C GLY A 128 3.60 11.73 -2.12
N HIS A 129 3.60 12.08 -0.84
CA HIS A 129 2.84 11.34 0.17
C HIS A 129 2.18 12.29 1.16
N THR A 130 1.07 11.85 1.75
CA THR A 130 0.39 12.57 2.84
C THR A 130 0.11 11.61 3.97
N VAL A 131 0.39 12.06 5.19
CA VAL A 131 0.24 11.28 6.40
C VAL A 131 -1.03 11.70 7.13
N VAL A 132 -1.90 10.74 7.40
CA VAL A 132 -3.13 10.92 8.22
C VAL A 132 -2.80 10.91 9.71
N LYS A 133 -3.74 11.39 10.54
CA LYS A 133 -3.64 11.28 12.01
C LYS A 133 -3.41 9.83 12.43
N SER A 134 -2.59 9.64 13.45
CA SER A 134 -2.30 8.34 14.08
C SER A 134 -3.52 7.76 14.79
N LYS A 135 -4.37 8.61 15.35
CA LYS A 135 -5.62 8.22 16.01
C LYS A 135 -6.80 8.28 15.04
N TRP A 136 -7.59 7.22 15.00
CA TRP A 136 -8.83 7.22 14.22
C TRP A 136 -9.85 8.23 14.76
N GLY A 137 -10.58 8.86 13.83
CA GLY A 137 -11.63 9.82 14.09
C GLY A 137 -12.90 9.52 13.28
N ARG A 138 -13.95 10.32 13.49
CA ARG A 138 -15.20 10.24 12.72
C ARG A 138 -14.90 10.54 11.25
N THR A 139 -15.28 9.63 10.36
CA THR A 139 -14.97 9.79 8.93
C THR A 139 -16.08 10.45 8.13
N LYS A 140 -17.31 10.48 8.65
CA LYS A 140 -18.46 11.05 7.97
C LYS A 140 -19.51 11.48 8.97
N ASP A 141 -20.12 12.63 8.72
CA ASP A 141 -21.28 13.06 9.48
C ASP A 141 -22.49 12.17 9.16
N GLY A 142 -23.29 11.88 10.17
CA GLY A 142 -24.52 11.09 10.01
C GLY A 142 -24.36 9.57 10.14
N ASP A 143 -23.15 9.04 10.33
CA ASP A 143 -22.96 7.65 10.77
C ASP A 143 -21.91 7.51 11.89
N THR A 144 -21.70 6.29 12.38
CA THR A 144 -20.83 5.99 13.54
C THR A 144 -19.43 5.51 13.14
N HIS A 145 -19.08 5.55 11.86
CA HIS A 145 -17.81 5.00 11.41
C HIS A 145 -16.61 5.83 11.88
N ILE A 146 -15.62 5.14 12.45
CA ILE A 146 -14.37 5.69 12.94
C ILE A 146 -13.21 5.07 12.13
N GLY A 147 -12.32 5.90 11.61
CA GLY A 147 -11.22 5.48 10.74
C GLY A 147 -10.16 6.57 10.56
N TRP A 148 -9.33 6.43 9.55
CA TRP A 148 -8.25 7.38 9.26
C TRP A 148 -8.79 8.74 8.81
N VAL A 149 -8.37 9.79 9.51
CA VAL A 149 -8.78 11.19 9.27
C VAL A 149 -7.57 12.08 9.04
N PHE A 150 -7.73 13.10 8.21
CA PHE A 150 -6.70 14.13 8.01
C PHE A 150 -6.80 15.18 9.14
N PRO A 151 -5.69 15.82 9.52
CA PRO A 151 -5.75 17.01 10.35
C PRO A 151 -6.39 18.19 9.62
N ALA A 152 -6.98 19.12 10.38
CA ALA A 152 -7.51 20.37 9.83
C ALA A 152 -6.38 21.36 9.51
N SER A 153 -5.26 21.26 10.23
CA SER A 153 -4.06 22.07 10.01
C SER A 153 -2.78 21.29 10.32
N ASN A 154 -1.64 21.74 9.77
CA ASN A 154 -0.32 21.16 10.08
C ASN A 154 0.08 21.29 11.57
N ALA A 155 -0.63 22.11 12.35
CA ALA A 155 -0.38 22.28 13.77
C ALA A 155 -1.16 21.29 14.65
N ASP A 156 -2.15 20.58 14.09
CA ASP A 156 -3.02 19.68 14.86
C ASP A 156 -2.26 18.46 15.41
N GLU A 157 -1.42 17.84 14.58
CA GLU A 157 -0.66 16.64 14.93
C GLU A 157 0.67 16.65 14.17
N PRO A 158 1.82 16.69 14.88
CA PRO A 158 3.13 16.68 14.22
C PRO A 158 3.31 15.47 13.30
N GLY A 159 3.69 15.75 12.05
CA GLY A 159 3.93 14.73 11.03
C GLY A 159 2.68 14.23 10.31
N ALA A 160 1.48 14.72 10.65
CA ALA A 160 0.27 14.57 9.86
C ALA A 160 -0.06 15.89 9.14
N GLU A 161 -0.65 15.81 7.95
CA GLU A 161 -0.91 16.98 7.10
C GLU A 161 -2.31 16.91 6.47
N PRO A 162 -3.02 18.05 6.29
CA PRO A 162 -4.26 18.08 5.52
C PRO A 162 -4.04 17.52 4.13
N ASP A 163 -5.06 16.88 3.54
CA ASP A 163 -4.94 16.34 2.17
C ASP A 163 -4.75 17.46 1.15
N PRO A 164 -3.59 17.55 0.47
CA PRO A 164 -3.32 18.61 -0.50
C PRO A 164 -3.87 18.28 -1.90
N ILE A 165 -4.36 17.06 -2.13
CA ILE A 165 -4.72 16.59 -3.48
C ILE A 165 -6.19 16.82 -3.77
N ILE A 166 -7.10 16.33 -2.93
CA ILE A 166 -8.55 16.54 -3.12
C ILE A 166 -9.21 17.25 -1.94
N GLY A 167 -8.46 17.59 -0.89
CA GLY A 167 -9.00 18.23 0.31
C GLY A 167 -9.88 17.32 1.15
N ALA A 168 -9.65 15.99 1.09
CA ALA A 168 -10.42 15.03 1.86
C ALA A 168 -10.28 15.24 3.37
N GLY A 169 -11.39 15.14 4.10
CA GLY A 169 -11.39 15.12 5.57
C GLY A 169 -11.00 13.76 6.15
N SER A 170 -11.20 12.69 5.37
CA SER A 170 -10.92 11.31 5.78
C SER A 170 -10.46 10.42 4.62
N VAL A 171 -9.78 9.32 4.93
CA VAL A 171 -9.42 8.31 3.92
C VAL A 171 -10.67 7.70 3.28
N ARG A 172 -11.78 7.63 4.01
CA ARG A 172 -13.06 7.17 3.47
C ARG A 172 -13.49 7.98 2.25
N GLU A 173 -13.32 9.29 2.27
CA GLU A 173 -13.68 10.15 1.13
C GLU A 173 -12.86 9.84 -0.12
N LEU A 174 -11.58 9.41 0.02
CA LEU A 174 -10.77 8.94 -1.11
C LEU A 174 -11.43 7.73 -1.80
N TYR A 175 -11.88 6.75 -1.01
CA TYR A 175 -12.53 5.54 -1.54
C TYR A 175 -13.91 5.84 -2.12
N GLU A 176 -14.71 6.67 -1.45
CA GLU A 176 -16.04 7.09 -1.97
C GLU A 176 -15.89 7.92 -3.26
N THR A 177 -14.80 8.69 -3.40
CA THR A 177 -14.46 9.40 -4.64
C THR A 177 -14.06 8.44 -5.76
N ALA A 178 -13.20 7.45 -5.47
CA ALA A 178 -12.78 6.46 -6.46
C ALA A 178 -13.91 5.50 -6.88
N SER A 179 -14.82 5.17 -5.97
CA SER A 179 -15.97 4.30 -6.23
C SER A 179 -17.13 4.58 -5.27
N PRO A 180 -18.22 5.23 -5.73
CA PRO A 180 -19.39 5.52 -4.90
C PRO A 180 -20.13 4.29 -4.36
N ILE A 181 -19.89 3.12 -4.97
CA ILE A 181 -20.49 1.84 -4.58
C ILE A 181 -19.57 1.00 -3.68
N TYR A 182 -18.41 1.52 -3.29
CA TYR A 182 -17.48 0.81 -2.42
C TYR A 182 -18.11 0.51 -1.06
N SER A 183 -17.95 -0.73 -0.58
CA SER A 183 -18.51 -1.16 0.70
C SER A 183 -17.53 -1.98 1.54
N GLY A 184 -16.22 -1.77 1.34
CA GLY A 184 -15.15 -2.42 2.09
C GLY A 184 -14.59 -1.57 3.23
N LYS A 185 -13.35 -1.85 3.63
CA LYS A 185 -12.61 -1.10 4.65
C LYS A 185 -11.85 0.06 4.02
N TYR A 186 -11.87 1.21 4.70
CA TYR A 186 -11.11 2.39 4.30
C TYR A 186 -9.69 2.32 4.86
N SER A 187 -8.82 1.52 4.23
CA SER A 187 -7.45 1.25 4.71
C SER A 187 -6.41 2.20 4.12
N VAL A 188 -5.27 2.28 4.81
CA VAL A 188 -3.99 2.78 4.28
C VAL A 188 -3.01 1.59 4.17
N PRO A 189 -2.08 1.57 3.20
CA PRO A 189 -1.78 2.62 2.22
C PRO A 189 -2.86 2.78 1.12
N VAL A 190 -2.88 3.94 0.48
CA VAL A 190 -3.64 4.19 -0.76
C VAL A 190 -2.69 4.80 -1.78
N LEU A 191 -2.48 4.12 -2.90
CA LEU A 191 -1.78 4.67 -4.05
C LEU A 191 -2.80 5.32 -4.99
N TRP A 192 -2.74 6.64 -5.08
CA TRP A 192 -3.71 7.48 -5.77
C TRP A 192 -3.17 8.01 -7.09
N ASP A 193 -4.01 7.99 -8.13
CA ASP A 193 -3.76 8.65 -9.41
C ASP A 193 -4.44 10.03 -9.40
N LYS A 194 -3.63 11.10 -9.50
CA LYS A 194 -4.15 12.48 -9.49
C LYS A 194 -4.84 12.88 -10.78
N GLU A 195 -4.50 12.26 -11.91
CA GLU A 195 -5.09 12.57 -13.21
C GLU A 195 -6.46 11.92 -13.34
N LEU A 196 -6.54 10.63 -13.04
CA LEU A 196 -7.78 9.86 -13.09
C LEU A 196 -8.66 10.03 -11.84
N LYS A 197 -8.13 10.67 -10.79
CA LYS A 197 -8.79 10.90 -9.50
C LYS A 197 -9.37 9.60 -8.92
N THR A 198 -8.54 8.57 -8.91
CA THR A 198 -8.94 7.23 -8.46
C THR A 198 -7.83 6.54 -7.68
N ILE A 199 -8.20 5.46 -6.99
CA ILE A 199 -7.24 4.58 -6.32
C ILE A 199 -6.69 3.60 -7.36
N VAL A 200 -5.38 3.62 -7.55
CA VAL A 200 -4.67 2.61 -8.35
C VAL A 200 -4.66 1.31 -7.56
N ASN A 201 -4.13 1.35 -6.34
CA ASN A 201 -3.91 0.16 -5.53
C ASN A 201 -4.00 0.46 -4.03
N ASN A 202 -4.53 -0.47 -3.24
CA ASN A 202 -4.54 -0.39 -1.78
C ASN A 202 -3.96 -1.64 -1.09
N GLU A 203 -3.24 -2.48 -1.83
CA GLU A 203 -2.49 -3.63 -1.36
C GLU A 203 -1.01 -3.30 -1.20
N SER A 204 -0.53 -3.26 0.04
CA SER A 204 0.85 -2.90 0.35
C SER A 204 1.89 -3.79 -0.33
N SER A 205 1.63 -5.10 -0.50
CA SER A 205 2.59 -6.01 -1.12
C SER A 205 2.72 -5.79 -2.62
N GLU A 206 1.66 -5.37 -3.29
CA GLU A 206 1.69 -5.04 -4.72
C GLU A 206 2.32 -3.66 -4.93
N ILE A 207 1.97 -2.68 -4.07
CA ILE A 207 2.54 -1.33 -4.14
C ILE A 207 4.07 -1.36 -4.02
N ILE A 208 4.63 -2.10 -3.07
CA ILE A 208 6.10 -2.17 -2.95
C ILE A 208 6.75 -2.81 -4.18
N ARG A 209 6.09 -3.78 -4.84
CA ARG A 209 6.58 -4.37 -6.10
C ARG A 209 6.60 -3.33 -7.22
N MET A 210 5.55 -2.52 -7.36
CA MET A 210 5.52 -1.41 -8.32
C MET A 210 6.63 -0.40 -8.06
N LEU A 211 6.80 0.01 -6.80
CA LEU A 211 7.84 0.97 -6.41
C LEU A 211 9.27 0.41 -6.60
N ASN A 212 9.43 -0.93 -6.58
CA ASN A 212 10.72 -1.58 -6.78
C ASN A 212 11.23 -1.43 -8.22
N SER A 213 10.38 -1.61 -9.22
CA SER A 213 10.79 -1.77 -10.62
C SER A 213 10.24 -0.72 -11.59
N GLU A 214 8.96 -0.35 -11.46
CA GLU A 214 8.25 0.37 -12.53
C GLU A 214 8.75 1.81 -12.70
N PHE A 215 9.26 2.39 -11.63
CA PHE A 215 9.84 3.74 -11.62
C PHE A 215 11.36 3.75 -11.79
N ASN A 216 12.01 2.65 -12.18
CA ASN A 216 13.47 2.61 -12.31
C ASN A 216 14.03 3.67 -13.26
N GLY A 217 13.30 4.08 -14.30
CA GLY A 217 13.72 5.17 -15.19
C GLY A 217 13.75 6.56 -14.53
N LEU A 218 13.12 6.71 -13.36
CA LEU A 218 12.95 7.99 -12.64
C LEU A 218 13.52 7.95 -11.20
N ALA A 219 13.95 6.78 -10.73
CA ALA A 219 14.44 6.55 -9.37
C ALA A 219 15.87 7.09 -9.18
N GLU A 220 16.19 7.61 -8.00
CA GLU A 220 17.59 7.95 -7.65
C GLU A 220 18.45 6.69 -7.44
N ASN A 221 17.83 5.59 -7.01
CA ASN A 221 18.49 4.29 -6.80
C ASN A 221 17.90 3.21 -7.75
N PRO A 222 18.09 3.34 -9.08
CA PRO A 222 17.43 2.47 -10.05
C PRO A 222 17.95 1.03 -10.00
N ASN A 223 19.23 0.84 -9.65
CA ASN A 223 19.88 -0.48 -9.59
C ASN A 223 19.59 -1.25 -8.31
N LEU A 224 18.96 -0.63 -7.31
CA LEU A 224 18.58 -1.31 -6.08
C LEU A 224 17.32 -2.15 -6.33
N ASP A 225 17.47 -3.46 -6.26
CA ASP A 225 16.38 -4.42 -6.43
C ASP A 225 16.18 -5.21 -5.13
N LEU A 226 15.02 -5.01 -4.51
CA LEU A 226 14.61 -5.67 -3.27
C LEU A 226 13.86 -6.98 -3.54
N TYR A 227 13.72 -7.37 -4.82
CA TYR A 227 13.14 -8.64 -5.26
C TYR A 227 13.92 -9.30 -6.42
N PRO A 228 15.22 -9.53 -6.25
CA PRO A 228 16.05 -9.99 -7.33
C PRO A 228 15.66 -11.42 -7.77
N PRO A 229 15.69 -11.73 -9.08
CA PRO A 229 15.23 -13.01 -9.63
C PRO A 229 15.77 -14.26 -8.92
N HIS A 230 17.05 -14.24 -8.52
CA HIS A 230 17.72 -15.37 -7.89
C HIS A 230 17.28 -15.64 -6.44
N LEU A 231 16.57 -14.72 -5.79
CA LEU A 231 16.06 -14.89 -4.41
C LEU A 231 14.53 -15.02 -4.35
N GLN A 232 13.81 -14.91 -5.47
CA GLN A 232 12.34 -14.80 -5.46
C GLN A 232 11.65 -15.98 -4.77
N ALA A 233 12.08 -17.21 -5.05
CA ALA A 233 11.50 -18.40 -4.39
C ALA A 233 11.67 -18.37 -2.87
N GLN A 234 12.85 -17.98 -2.39
CA GLN A 234 13.14 -17.86 -0.95
C GLN A 234 12.37 -16.69 -0.32
N ILE A 235 12.23 -15.58 -1.03
CA ILE A 235 11.47 -14.40 -0.60
C ILE A 235 9.99 -14.76 -0.46
N GLU A 236 9.39 -15.43 -1.44
CA GLU A 236 7.97 -15.81 -1.41
C GLU A 236 7.69 -16.83 -0.29
N GLU A 237 8.55 -17.83 -0.10
CA GLU A 237 8.45 -18.74 1.03
C GLU A 237 8.53 -17.99 2.37
N ALA A 238 9.53 -17.11 2.51
CA ALA A 238 9.75 -16.35 3.73
C ALA A 238 8.58 -15.40 4.04
N ASN A 239 8.11 -14.69 3.03
CA ASN A 239 6.99 -13.77 3.12
C ASN A 239 5.70 -14.47 3.53
N GLY A 240 5.49 -15.72 3.11
CA GLY A 240 4.31 -16.50 3.47
C GLY A 240 4.18 -16.69 4.98
N TRP A 241 5.20 -17.28 5.62
CA TRP A 241 5.17 -17.51 7.06
C TRP A 241 5.38 -16.23 7.87
N ILE A 242 6.17 -15.26 7.40
CA ILE A 242 6.29 -13.95 8.06
C ILE A 242 4.95 -13.21 8.04
N TYR A 243 4.23 -13.23 6.92
CA TYR A 243 2.90 -12.62 6.87
C TYR A 243 1.94 -13.32 7.82
N ASP A 244 1.79 -14.64 7.69
CA ASP A 244 0.74 -15.36 8.40
C ASP A 244 0.97 -15.43 9.92
N CYS A 245 2.22 -15.69 10.32
CA CYS A 245 2.59 -15.96 11.70
C CYS A 245 3.12 -14.73 12.45
N ILE A 246 3.67 -13.72 11.76
CA ILE A 246 4.24 -12.52 12.41
C ILE A 246 3.41 -11.28 12.09
N ASN A 247 3.41 -10.81 10.85
CA ASN A 247 2.79 -9.53 10.49
C ASN A 247 1.29 -9.52 10.76
N ASN A 248 0.60 -10.60 10.37
CA ASN A 248 -0.80 -10.81 10.68
C ASN A 248 -0.99 -11.56 12.00
N GLY A 249 0.00 -12.35 12.44
CA GLY A 249 -0.05 -13.11 13.69
C GLY A 249 -0.26 -12.24 14.93
N VAL A 250 0.42 -11.10 15.02
CA VAL A 250 0.20 -10.14 16.13
C VAL A 250 -1.24 -9.60 16.16
N TYR A 251 -1.87 -9.40 15.00
CA TYR A 251 -3.29 -9.03 14.93
C TYR A 251 -4.20 -10.20 15.30
N LYS A 252 -3.86 -11.43 14.90
CA LYS A 252 -4.59 -12.64 15.32
C LYS A 252 -4.59 -12.77 16.84
N CYS A 253 -3.45 -12.51 17.49
CA CYS A 253 -3.33 -12.49 18.94
C CYS A 253 -4.19 -11.37 19.55
N GLY A 254 -3.98 -10.12 19.13
CA GLY A 254 -4.61 -8.95 19.75
C GLY A 254 -6.12 -8.82 19.52
N PHE A 255 -6.65 -9.41 18.45
CA PHE A 255 -8.09 -9.36 18.12
C PHE A 255 -8.86 -10.65 18.38
N ALA A 256 -8.19 -11.72 18.80
CA ALA A 256 -8.88 -12.92 19.26
C ALA A 256 -9.90 -12.58 20.37
N LYS A 257 -11.09 -13.18 20.28
CA LYS A 257 -12.18 -13.00 21.26
C LYS A 257 -12.38 -14.22 22.16
N GLN A 258 -11.57 -15.26 21.96
CA GLN A 258 -11.60 -16.50 22.75
C GLN A 258 -10.16 -16.95 23.03
N GLN A 259 -10.00 -17.70 24.12
CA GLN A 259 -8.69 -18.15 24.60
C GLN A 259 -7.99 -19.08 23.60
N ALA A 260 -8.69 -20.07 23.05
CA ALA A 260 -8.08 -21.04 22.15
C ALA A 260 -7.50 -20.41 20.85
N PRO A 261 -8.23 -19.55 20.12
CA PRO A 261 -7.64 -18.81 18.99
C PRO A 261 -6.46 -17.91 19.37
N TYR A 262 -6.47 -17.34 20.59
CA TYR A 262 -5.34 -16.55 21.09
C TYR A 262 -4.11 -17.44 21.34
N GLU A 263 -4.27 -18.56 22.03
CA GLU A 263 -3.19 -19.51 22.36
C GLU A 263 -2.54 -20.07 21.09
N GLU A 264 -3.34 -20.46 20.11
CA GLU A 264 -2.83 -20.91 18.81
C GLU A 264 -2.04 -19.81 18.08
N ALA A 265 -2.59 -18.59 18.05
CA ALA A 265 -1.94 -17.47 17.38
C ALA A 265 -0.62 -17.08 18.03
N VAL A 266 -0.57 -17.02 19.37
CA VAL A 266 0.64 -16.62 20.10
C VAL A 266 1.72 -17.71 20.03
N GLU A 267 1.35 -18.99 20.08
CA GLU A 267 2.30 -20.09 19.89
C GLU A 267 2.94 -20.03 18.49
N ASN A 268 2.13 -19.84 17.44
CA ASN A 268 2.62 -19.70 16.07
C ASN A 268 3.51 -18.46 15.88
N LEU A 269 3.17 -17.34 16.53
CA LEU A 269 3.97 -16.12 16.52
C LEU A 269 5.36 -16.35 17.10
N TYR A 270 5.46 -16.91 18.31
CA TYR A 270 6.76 -17.12 18.95
C TYR A 270 7.60 -18.17 18.24
N LYS A 271 7.00 -19.26 17.72
CA LYS A 271 7.72 -20.22 16.86
C LYS A 271 8.32 -19.55 15.62
N ALA A 272 7.59 -18.63 15.00
CA ALA A 272 8.09 -17.89 13.85
C ALA A 272 9.19 -16.87 14.22
N LEU A 273 9.11 -16.24 15.40
CA LEU A 273 10.17 -15.37 15.91
C LEU A 273 11.44 -16.16 16.24
N ASP A 274 11.32 -17.36 16.83
CA ASP A 274 12.46 -18.25 17.06
C ASP A 274 13.11 -18.67 15.74
N LYS A 275 12.32 -18.94 14.70
CA LYS A 275 12.82 -19.21 13.34
C LYS A 275 13.59 -17.99 12.78
N CYS A 276 13.08 -16.76 12.96
CA CYS A 276 13.80 -15.55 12.59
C CYS A 276 15.15 -15.46 13.32
N GLU A 277 15.20 -15.70 14.63
CA GLU A 277 16.42 -15.64 15.44
C GLU A 277 17.45 -16.69 14.99
N GLN A 278 17.02 -17.92 14.71
CA GLN A 278 17.89 -18.96 14.17
C GLN A 278 18.51 -18.58 12.82
N ILE A 279 17.74 -17.94 11.94
CA ILE A 279 18.25 -17.45 10.66
C ILE A 279 19.24 -16.30 10.89
N LEU A 280 18.80 -15.27 11.63
CA LEU A 280 19.54 -14.01 11.79
C LEU A 280 20.78 -14.12 12.67
N SER A 281 20.91 -15.16 13.47
CA SER A 281 22.15 -15.49 14.19
C SER A 281 23.27 -16.00 13.26
N ASN A 282 22.93 -16.45 12.05
CA ASN A 282 23.87 -17.01 11.08
C ASN A 282 24.10 -16.13 9.83
N GLN A 283 23.20 -15.19 9.55
CA GLN A 283 23.27 -14.31 8.38
C GLN A 283 22.62 -12.94 8.66
N ARG A 284 22.97 -11.92 7.87
CA ARG A 284 22.54 -10.53 8.14
C ARG A 284 21.04 -10.28 7.87
N PHE A 285 20.44 -10.98 6.91
CA PHE A 285 19.07 -10.77 6.45
C PHE A 285 18.31 -12.11 6.33
N ILE A 286 16.98 -12.08 6.18
CA ILE A 286 16.17 -13.31 6.16
C ILE A 286 16.46 -14.19 4.94
N CYS A 287 16.72 -13.57 3.79
CA CYS A 287 16.95 -14.29 2.52
C CYS A 287 18.43 -14.27 2.10
N GLY A 288 19.36 -14.32 3.06
CA GLY A 288 20.80 -14.38 2.84
C GLY A 288 21.53 -13.10 3.26
N ASN A 289 22.43 -12.62 2.42
CA ASN A 289 23.32 -11.48 2.72
C ASN A 289 22.91 -10.17 2.05
N LEU A 290 21.81 -10.15 1.30
CA LEU A 290 21.24 -8.96 0.68
C LEU A 290 19.95 -8.56 1.39
N LEU A 291 19.74 -7.26 1.55
CA LEU A 291 18.47 -6.72 2.01
C LEU A 291 17.41 -6.98 0.94
N THR A 292 16.30 -7.61 1.33
CA THR A 292 15.17 -7.85 0.42
C THR A 292 13.89 -7.24 0.96
N GLU A 293 12.80 -7.37 0.20
CA GLU A 293 11.49 -6.96 0.69
C GLU A 293 11.05 -7.70 1.96
N THR A 294 11.55 -8.91 2.17
CA THR A 294 11.21 -9.75 3.31
C THR A 294 11.64 -9.07 4.60
N ASP A 295 12.84 -8.49 4.61
CA ASP A 295 13.37 -7.75 5.76
C ASP A 295 12.55 -6.50 6.06
N ILE A 296 12.12 -5.76 5.02
CA ILE A 296 11.26 -4.58 5.19
C ILE A 296 9.90 -5.00 5.76
N ARG A 297 9.31 -6.08 5.23
CA ARG A 297 8.01 -6.61 5.70
C ARG A 297 8.08 -7.10 7.14
N LEU A 298 9.20 -7.70 7.54
CA LEU A 298 9.46 -8.11 8.92
C LEU A 298 9.68 -6.90 9.84
N PHE A 299 10.56 -5.99 9.43
CA PHE A 299 10.97 -4.82 10.21
C PHE A 299 9.78 -3.97 10.68
N VAL A 300 8.82 -3.70 9.80
CA VAL A 300 7.65 -2.87 10.18
C VAL A 300 6.82 -3.47 11.31
N THR A 301 6.87 -4.78 11.53
CA THR A 301 6.26 -5.41 12.71
C THR A 301 7.20 -5.36 13.90
N LEU A 302 8.47 -5.77 13.73
CA LEU A 302 9.43 -5.84 14.84
C LEU A 302 9.65 -4.48 15.53
N ILE A 303 9.72 -3.39 14.77
CA ILE A 303 9.92 -2.05 15.33
C ILE A 303 8.75 -1.58 16.20
N ARG A 304 7.59 -2.24 16.12
CA ARG A 304 6.39 -1.94 16.92
C ARG A 304 6.17 -2.93 18.07
N PHE A 305 6.89 -4.04 18.08
CA PHE A 305 6.57 -5.21 18.91
C PHE A 305 6.64 -4.94 20.42
N ASP A 306 7.66 -4.18 20.86
CA ASP A 306 7.83 -3.87 22.29
C ASP A 306 6.95 -2.71 22.77
N GLU A 307 6.57 -1.82 21.85
CA GLU A 307 5.88 -0.55 22.16
C GLU A 307 4.34 -0.68 22.11
N VAL A 308 3.81 -1.71 21.42
CA VAL A 308 2.38 -1.91 21.15
C VAL A 308 1.99 -3.37 21.29
#